data_AF-A0A1R0W4X8-F1
#
_entry.id   AF-A0A1R0W4X8-F1
#
_cell.length_a   1.000
_cell.length_b   1.000
_cell.length_c   1.000
_cell.angle_alpha   90.00
_cell.angle_beta   90.00
_cell.angle_gamma   90.00
#
_symmetry.space_group_name_H-M   'P 1'
#
loop_
_entity.id
_entity.type
_entity.pdbx_description
1 polymer ?
#
loop_
_entity_poly.entity_id
_entity_poly.type
_entity_poly.pdbx_seq_one_letter_code
_entity_poly.pdbx_strand_id
1 'polypeptide(L)'
;MRKGFTKGLFALMLSMVLILAGCGTKQEPKEAVQSAATQAAEMTSYEMTSKVKIDNLSFSSAENSDDMAMIMSMLKDAELTVDGVFQNDPMQAEFTLGIAIKGDMEMTYNIPMVVTTEKVYVKVPNIPMLPMPETLIGKYIELDMKKLAEEEGVEWNPEAMDVAKSQALTNEISEAVLAEYDQETYFKNLEADAVTLPEDVDAKQIVQFAITNDNVKEAITVLVNNALPKVLDIISKDEYKEMLQLTDEDIAEAKEALTATDQSQMAADLEELKNYLTINTFNINTAINKDNIPAYQEAIVDIVINDPDTKEVINLALTGTNHYSKINETPEFVIGIPAGDDVVTMEEFEEILNESYYSY
;
A
#
# COMPACT_ATOMS: atom_id res chain seq x y z
N MET A 1 35.47 -56.65 -3.54
CA MET A 1 34.47 -55.62 -3.21
C MET A 1 34.91 -54.85 -1.97
N ARG A 2 35.44 -53.63 -2.14
CA ARG A 2 36.06 -52.82 -1.07
C ARG A 2 34.98 -52.08 -0.27
N LYS A 3 34.64 -52.59 0.93
CA LYS A 3 33.74 -51.98 1.93
C LYS A 3 34.23 -50.65 2.55
N GLY A 4 35.27 -50.03 1.99
CA GLY A 4 35.87 -48.77 2.50
C GLY A 4 35.45 -47.51 1.75
N PHE A 5 34.92 -47.64 0.52
CA PHE A 5 34.62 -46.46 -0.31
C PHE A 5 33.22 -45.87 -0.04
N THR A 6 32.28 -46.70 0.43
CA THR A 6 30.89 -46.27 0.73
C THR A 6 30.76 -45.52 2.07
N LYS A 7 31.72 -45.64 2.99
CA LYS A 7 31.68 -44.91 4.28
C LYS A 7 32.19 -43.47 4.17
N GLY A 8 33.08 -43.18 3.21
CA GLY A 8 33.57 -41.82 2.97
C GLY A 8 32.54 -40.94 2.26
N LEU A 9 31.77 -41.52 1.33
CA LEU A 9 30.75 -40.79 0.57
C LEU A 9 29.56 -40.36 1.45
N PHE A 10 29.12 -41.23 2.38
CA PHE A 10 28.04 -40.92 3.32
C PHE A 10 28.44 -39.87 4.38
N ALA A 11 29.70 -39.83 4.81
CA ALA A 11 30.19 -38.83 5.75
C ALA A 11 30.30 -37.43 5.10
N LEU A 12 30.65 -37.37 3.81
CA LEU A 12 30.74 -36.13 3.04
C LEU A 12 29.35 -35.59 2.66
N MET A 13 28.37 -36.48 2.45
CA MET A 13 26.96 -36.13 2.24
C MET A 13 26.28 -35.66 3.54
N LEU A 14 26.61 -36.27 4.69
CA LEU A 14 26.12 -35.80 6.00
C LEU A 14 26.71 -34.46 6.43
N SER A 15 27.96 -34.14 6.04
CA SER A 15 28.53 -32.81 6.30
C SER A 15 27.90 -31.69 5.48
N MET A 16 27.24 -31.98 4.35
CA MET A 16 26.41 -31.01 3.62
C MET A 16 25.04 -30.79 4.28
N VAL A 17 24.50 -31.79 4.97
CA VAL A 17 23.23 -31.65 5.71
C VAL A 17 23.41 -30.86 7.02
N LEU A 18 24.61 -30.89 7.62
CA LEU A 18 24.92 -30.14 8.84
C LEU A 18 25.25 -28.65 8.61
N ILE A 19 25.36 -28.19 7.35
CA ILE A 19 25.44 -26.75 7.03
C ILE A 19 24.04 -26.12 6.98
N LEU A 20 22.96 -26.91 6.88
CA LEU A 20 21.58 -26.43 6.83
C LEU A 20 20.89 -26.32 8.21
N ALA A 21 21.59 -26.66 9.30
CA ALA A 21 21.07 -26.59 10.66
C ALA A 21 21.83 -25.60 11.57
N GLY A 22 22.68 -24.75 10.99
CA GLY A 22 23.19 -23.54 11.65
C GLY A 22 22.33 -22.35 11.24
N CYS A 23 21.97 -21.47 12.19
CA CYS A 23 21.30 -20.18 11.98
C CYS A 23 21.33 -19.71 10.52
N GLY A 24 20.17 -19.82 9.86
CA GLY A 24 20.02 -19.74 8.41
C GLY A 24 20.77 -18.56 7.81
N THR A 25 21.62 -18.85 6.82
CA THR A 25 22.19 -17.83 5.96
C THR A 25 21.06 -16.93 5.46
N LYS A 26 21.12 -15.64 5.81
CA LYS A 26 20.23 -14.62 5.25
C LYS A 26 20.22 -14.80 3.72
N GLN A 27 19.03 -14.82 3.12
CA GLN A 27 18.93 -14.81 1.66
C GLN A 27 19.52 -13.49 1.15
N GLU A 28 19.91 -13.46 -0.13
CA GLU A 28 20.23 -12.19 -0.76
C GLU A 28 19.04 -11.23 -0.60
N PRO A 29 19.23 -9.99 -0.10
CA PRO A 29 18.17 -9.02 0.16
C PRO A 29 17.01 -8.97 -0.85
N LYS A 30 17.30 -8.78 -2.15
CA LYS A 30 16.27 -8.77 -3.19
C LYS A 30 15.50 -10.09 -3.28
N GLU A 31 16.18 -11.22 -3.26
CA GLU A 31 15.55 -12.55 -3.30
C GLU A 31 14.65 -12.77 -2.07
N ALA A 32 15.07 -12.27 -0.90
CA ALA A 32 14.28 -12.34 0.32
C ALA A 32 12.96 -11.56 0.19
N VAL A 33 13.01 -10.34 -0.34
CA VAL A 33 11.80 -9.51 -0.55
C VAL A 33 10.90 -10.12 -1.63
N GLN A 34 11.46 -10.62 -2.73
CA GLN A 34 10.67 -11.30 -3.78
C GLN A 34 9.98 -12.55 -3.23
N SER A 35 10.72 -13.41 -2.52
CA SER A 35 10.13 -14.58 -1.86
C SER A 35 9.06 -14.18 -0.85
N ALA A 36 9.25 -13.06 -0.15
CA ALA A 36 8.28 -12.58 0.81
C ALA A 36 6.99 -12.06 0.15
N ALA A 37 7.10 -11.34 -0.97
CA ALA A 37 5.96 -10.91 -1.76
C ALA A 37 5.15 -12.13 -2.26
N THR A 38 5.82 -13.18 -2.74
CA THR A 38 5.14 -14.43 -3.15
C THR A 38 4.40 -15.08 -1.98
N GLN A 39 5.01 -15.20 -0.80
CA GLN A 39 4.31 -15.77 0.36
C GLN A 39 3.16 -14.91 0.88
N ALA A 40 3.27 -13.58 0.79
CA ALA A 40 2.18 -12.67 1.13
C ALA A 40 0.95 -12.90 0.25
N ALA A 41 1.16 -13.22 -1.03
CA ALA A 41 0.08 -13.57 -1.95
C ALA A 41 -0.64 -14.88 -1.60
N GLU A 42 -0.07 -15.74 -0.74
CA GLU A 42 -0.70 -16.98 -0.28
C GLU A 42 -1.55 -16.80 1.00
N MET A 43 -1.59 -15.59 1.58
CA MET A 43 -2.37 -15.33 2.79
C MET A 43 -3.88 -15.40 2.50
N THR A 44 -4.61 -16.16 3.31
CA THR A 44 -6.07 -16.34 3.20
C THR A 44 -6.84 -15.57 4.27
N SER A 45 -6.18 -15.22 5.37
CA SER A 45 -6.68 -14.35 6.42
C SER A 45 -5.53 -13.66 7.15
N TYR A 46 -5.81 -12.49 7.74
CA TYR A 46 -4.86 -11.77 8.58
C TYR A 46 -5.56 -10.64 9.34
N GLU A 47 -4.94 -10.20 10.43
CA GLU A 47 -5.14 -8.87 10.98
C GLU A 47 -4.05 -7.93 10.41
N MET A 48 -4.44 -6.68 10.18
CA MET A 48 -3.57 -5.65 9.64
C MET A 48 -3.70 -4.38 10.46
N THR A 49 -2.57 -3.78 10.82
CA THR A 49 -2.50 -2.40 11.30
C THR A 49 -1.61 -1.60 10.37
N SER A 50 -2.19 -0.61 9.69
CA SER A 50 -1.46 0.36 8.90
C SER A 50 -1.51 1.72 9.56
N LYS A 51 -0.42 2.48 9.43
CA LYS A 51 -0.32 3.83 9.98
C LYS A 51 0.45 4.71 9.01
N VAL A 52 -0.08 5.87 8.68
CA VAL A 52 0.61 6.90 7.90
C VAL A 52 0.69 8.14 8.75
N LYS A 53 1.91 8.63 8.96
CA LYS A 53 2.18 9.85 9.72
C LYS A 53 2.82 10.87 8.81
N ILE A 54 2.29 12.08 8.83
CA ILE A 54 2.91 13.24 8.19
C ILE A 54 3.95 13.80 9.16
N ASP A 55 5.22 13.47 8.95
CA ASP A 55 6.33 13.93 9.81
C ASP A 55 6.70 15.39 9.54
N ASN A 56 6.57 15.82 8.28
CA ASN A 56 6.77 17.21 7.90
C ASN A 56 5.89 17.55 6.69
N LEU A 57 5.20 18.66 6.77
CA LEU A 57 4.50 19.27 5.65
C LEU A 57 4.70 20.78 5.74
N SER A 58 5.29 21.37 4.71
CA SER A 58 5.45 22.81 4.64
C SER A 58 5.37 23.29 3.20
N PHE A 59 4.79 24.48 3.02
CA PHE A 59 4.65 25.14 1.73
C PHE A 59 5.06 26.60 1.88
N SER A 60 5.93 27.08 1.01
CA SER A 60 6.23 28.50 0.88
C SER A 60 5.86 28.99 -0.51
N SER A 61 4.88 29.89 -0.59
CA SER A 61 4.55 30.67 -1.80
C SER A 61 4.39 32.15 -1.47
N ALA A 62 4.59 33.00 -2.47
CA ALA A 62 4.37 34.44 -2.39
C ALA A 62 2.86 34.81 -2.40
N GLU A 63 1.98 33.90 -2.82
CA GLU A 63 0.52 34.11 -2.98
C GLU A 63 -0.31 33.16 -2.11
N ASN A 64 0.15 32.81 -0.91
CA ASN A 64 -0.64 31.97 -0.01
C ASN A 64 -1.98 32.64 0.33
N SER A 65 -3.10 31.99 -0.04
CA SER A 65 -4.39 32.30 0.55
C SER A 65 -4.43 31.80 1.99
N ASP A 66 -5.09 32.55 2.87
CA ASP A 66 -5.23 32.19 4.29
C ASP A 66 -5.86 30.79 4.46
N ASP A 67 -6.73 30.38 3.53
CA ASP A 67 -7.40 29.08 3.53
C ASP A 67 -6.44 27.89 3.30
N MET A 68 -5.48 28.02 2.36
CA MET A 68 -4.50 26.96 2.09
C MET A 68 -3.53 26.79 3.26
N ALA A 69 -3.12 27.91 3.87
CA ALA A 69 -2.28 27.88 5.06
C ALA A 69 -2.96 27.18 6.24
N MET A 70 -4.27 27.39 6.40
CA MET A 70 -5.07 26.71 7.42
C MET A 70 -5.13 25.19 7.18
N ILE A 71 -5.43 24.74 5.96
CA ILE A 71 -5.49 23.31 5.62
C ILE A 71 -4.13 22.63 5.86
N MET A 72 -3.04 23.24 5.40
CA MET A 72 -1.68 22.73 5.60
C MET A 72 -1.33 22.62 7.09
N SER A 73 -1.76 23.58 7.90
CA SER A 73 -1.54 23.55 9.35
C SER A 73 -2.29 22.41 10.05
N MET A 74 -3.46 22.03 9.55
CA MET A 74 -4.24 20.91 10.08
C MET A 74 -3.67 19.55 9.65
N LEU A 75 -3.16 19.45 8.42
CA LEU A 75 -2.58 18.21 7.91
C LEU A 75 -1.18 17.94 8.46
N LYS A 76 -0.47 18.99 8.87
CA LYS A 76 0.82 18.85 9.53
C LYS A 76 0.64 18.01 10.81
N ASP A 77 1.48 16.99 10.97
CA ASP A 77 1.41 16.03 12.08
C ASP A 77 0.14 15.16 12.12
N ALA A 78 -0.69 15.17 11.06
CA ALA A 78 -1.82 14.27 10.96
C ALA A 78 -1.34 12.81 10.89
N GLU A 79 -2.11 11.94 11.52
CA GLU A 79 -1.88 10.52 11.58
C GLU A 79 -3.14 9.80 11.12
N LEU A 80 -2.99 8.97 10.10
CA LEU A 80 -4.00 8.05 9.60
C LEU A 80 -3.67 6.66 10.12
N THR A 81 -4.63 5.96 10.68
CA THR A 81 -4.51 4.55 11.04
C THR A 81 -5.59 3.73 10.34
N VAL A 82 -5.27 2.50 9.98
CA VAL A 82 -6.21 1.52 9.47
C VAL A 82 -5.96 0.23 10.23
N ASP A 83 -6.88 -0.11 11.12
CA ASP A 83 -6.88 -1.39 11.82
C ASP A 83 -7.93 -2.27 11.16
N GLY A 84 -7.57 -3.46 10.72
CA GLY A 84 -8.50 -4.32 10.02
C GLY A 84 -8.23 -5.81 10.18
N VAL A 85 -9.26 -6.58 9.82
CA VAL A 85 -9.24 -8.03 9.76
C VAL A 85 -9.82 -8.45 8.42
N PHE A 86 -9.17 -9.39 7.77
CA PHE A 86 -9.54 -9.87 6.44
C PHE A 86 -9.65 -11.39 6.42
N GLN A 87 -10.64 -11.88 5.66
CA GLN A 87 -10.79 -13.27 5.25
C GLN A 87 -11.13 -13.33 3.76
N ASN A 88 -10.50 -14.26 3.05
CA ASN A 88 -10.76 -14.49 1.63
C ASN A 88 -12.08 -15.25 1.38
N ASP A 89 -12.35 -16.34 2.10
CA ASP A 89 -13.53 -17.20 1.86
C ASP A 89 -14.29 -17.56 3.16
N PRO A 90 -15.54 -17.12 3.36
CA PRO A 90 -16.25 -16.13 2.54
C PRO A 90 -15.55 -14.77 2.66
N MET A 91 -15.60 -13.96 1.59
CA MET A 91 -14.92 -12.68 1.58
C MET A 91 -15.57 -11.72 2.57
N GLN A 92 -14.83 -11.37 3.62
CA GLN A 92 -15.22 -10.38 4.61
C GLN A 92 -13.99 -9.63 5.07
N ALA A 93 -14.08 -8.30 5.05
CA ALA A 93 -13.09 -7.41 5.64
C ALA A 93 -13.79 -6.47 6.61
N GLU A 94 -13.19 -6.25 7.76
CA GLU A 94 -13.56 -5.17 8.67
C GLU A 94 -12.37 -4.27 8.83
N PHE A 95 -12.57 -2.96 8.74
CA PHE A 95 -11.52 -2.01 8.98
C PHE A 95 -12.05 -0.77 9.68
N THR A 96 -11.21 -0.19 10.52
CA THR A 96 -11.48 1.08 11.20
C THR A 96 -10.47 2.09 10.70
N LEU A 97 -10.96 3.11 9.99
CA LEU A 97 -10.15 4.25 9.60
C LEU A 97 -10.06 5.22 10.78
N GLY A 98 -8.90 5.32 11.39
CA GLY A 98 -8.56 6.31 12.41
C GLY A 98 -7.95 7.55 11.78
N ILE A 99 -8.50 8.72 12.04
CA ILE A 99 -7.95 10.02 11.61
C ILE A 99 -7.65 10.80 12.87
N ALA A 100 -6.37 11.03 13.15
CA ALA A 100 -5.90 11.85 14.26
C ALA A 100 -5.25 13.13 13.72
N ILE A 101 -5.92 14.27 13.92
CA ILE A 101 -5.39 15.59 13.63
C ILE A 101 -4.71 16.10 14.91
N LYS A 102 -3.42 16.36 14.85
CA LYS A 102 -2.62 16.82 15.98
C LYS A 102 -2.40 18.34 15.89
N GLY A 103 -2.30 19.02 17.03
CA GLY A 103 -2.12 20.48 17.09
C GLY A 103 -3.03 21.14 18.14
N ASP A 104 -3.36 22.42 17.93
CA ASP A 104 -4.20 23.20 18.86
C ASP A 104 -5.67 22.73 18.89
N MET A 105 -6.13 22.03 17.85
CA MET A 105 -7.46 21.42 17.75
C MET A 105 -7.33 19.90 17.60
N GLU A 106 -6.85 19.23 18.65
CA GLU A 106 -6.73 17.77 18.67
C GLU A 106 -8.10 17.10 18.45
N MET A 107 -8.21 16.34 17.37
CA MET A 107 -9.43 15.62 16.99
C MET A 107 -9.07 14.21 16.57
N THR A 108 -9.85 13.23 17.02
CA THR A 108 -9.71 11.84 16.59
C THR A 108 -11.06 11.32 16.12
N TYR A 109 -11.10 10.81 14.89
CA TYR A 109 -12.26 10.18 14.30
C TYR A 109 -11.95 8.73 14.01
N ASN A 110 -12.91 7.85 14.26
CA ASN A 110 -12.83 6.45 13.90
C ASN A 110 -14.04 6.13 13.04
N ILE A 111 -13.81 5.61 11.83
CA ILE A 111 -14.84 5.26 10.86
C ILE A 111 -14.78 3.75 10.63
N PRO A 112 -15.59 2.96 11.37
CA PRO A 112 -15.74 1.54 11.13
C PRO A 112 -16.40 1.27 9.78
N MET A 113 -15.85 0.29 9.07
CA MET A 113 -16.31 -0.16 7.77
C MET A 113 -16.29 -1.69 7.70
N VAL A 114 -17.25 -2.25 6.96
CA VAL A 114 -17.35 -3.69 6.70
C VAL A 114 -17.53 -3.89 5.21
N VAL A 115 -16.74 -4.76 4.61
CA VAL A 115 -16.79 -5.06 3.18
C VAL A 115 -17.04 -6.55 3.01
N THR A 116 -17.99 -6.87 2.15
CA THR A 116 -18.28 -8.22 1.67
C THR A 116 -18.20 -8.23 0.14
N THR A 117 -18.45 -9.38 -0.50
CA THR A 117 -18.40 -9.50 -1.96
C THR A 117 -19.34 -8.53 -2.68
N GLU A 118 -20.49 -8.24 -2.08
CA GLU A 118 -21.55 -7.47 -2.76
C GLU A 118 -21.76 -6.09 -2.15
N LYS A 119 -21.35 -5.89 -0.89
CA LYS A 119 -21.75 -4.73 -0.11
C LYS A 119 -20.60 -4.14 0.68
N VAL A 120 -20.64 -2.82 0.79
CA VAL A 120 -19.80 -2.05 1.71
C VAL A 120 -20.71 -1.36 2.70
N TYR A 121 -20.37 -1.44 3.98
CA TYR A 121 -21.08 -0.78 5.07
C TYR A 121 -20.16 0.25 5.69
N VAL A 122 -20.57 1.52 5.71
CA VAL A 122 -19.76 2.62 6.28
C VAL A 122 -20.52 3.23 7.45
N LYS A 123 -19.91 3.23 8.65
CA LYS A 123 -20.53 3.84 9.81
C LYS A 123 -20.45 5.36 9.73
N VAL A 124 -21.58 6.03 9.91
CA VAL A 124 -21.66 7.49 9.93
C VAL A 124 -20.99 8.02 11.21
N PRO A 125 -19.87 8.75 11.11
CA PRO A 125 -19.22 9.33 12.28
C PRO A 125 -19.97 10.57 12.77
N ASN A 126 -19.75 10.92 14.04
CA ASN A 126 -20.16 12.22 14.57
C ASN A 126 -19.02 13.23 14.35
N ILE A 127 -19.14 14.09 13.33
CA ILE A 127 -18.14 15.12 13.01
C ILE A 127 -18.72 16.50 13.39
N PRO A 128 -18.20 17.18 14.43
CA PRO A 128 -18.77 18.45 14.90
C PRO A 128 -18.90 19.57 13.86
N MET A 129 -18.07 19.56 12.81
CA MET A 129 -18.07 20.55 11.72
C MET A 129 -18.99 20.18 10.55
N LEU A 130 -19.48 18.95 10.50
CA LEU A 130 -20.38 18.47 9.45
C LEU A 130 -21.76 18.21 10.09
N PRO A 131 -22.75 19.09 9.90
CA PRO A 131 -24.07 18.90 10.48
C PRO A 131 -24.76 17.69 9.84
N MET A 132 -24.67 16.54 10.51
CA MET A 132 -25.36 15.32 10.14
C MET A 132 -26.64 15.17 10.98
N PRO A 133 -27.75 14.70 10.39
CA PRO A 133 -28.95 14.36 11.14
C PRO A 133 -28.66 13.37 12.28
N GLU A 134 -29.15 13.66 13.49
CA GLU A 134 -28.93 12.79 14.66
C GLU A 134 -29.44 11.35 14.44
N THR A 135 -30.41 11.17 13.54
CA THR A 135 -30.97 9.88 13.16
C THR A 135 -30.01 9.00 12.34
N LEU A 136 -28.97 9.60 11.72
CA LEU A 136 -27.98 8.89 10.91
C LEU A 136 -26.69 8.60 11.68
N ILE A 137 -26.33 9.44 12.65
CA ILE A 137 -25.09 9.29 13.41
C ILE A 137 -25.03 7.91 14.07
N GLY A 138 -23.94 7.18 13.83
CA GLY A 138 -23.70 5.85 14.37
C GLY A 138 -24.38 4.70 13.62
N LYS A 139 -25.24 4.97 12.63
CA LYS A 139 -25.76 3.95 11.72
C LYS A 139 -24.75 3.61 10.62
N TYR A 140 -24.91 2.46 9.99
CA TYR A 140 -24.16 2.04 8.82
C TYR A 140 -24.95 2.37 7.56
N ILE A 141 -24.29 3.03 6.60
CA ILE A 141 -24.81 3.18 5.25
C ILE A 141 -24.45 1.91 4.47
N GLU A 142 -25.46 1.23 3.95
CA GLU A 142 -25.30 0.10 3.04
C GLU A 142 -25.11 0.60 1.61
N LEU A 143 -23.97 0.23 1.03
CA LEU A 143 -23.59 0.46 -0.35
C LEU A 143 -23.64 -0.88 -1.09
N ASP A 144 -24.57 -1.03 -2.01
CA ASP A 144 -24.62 -2.19 -2.92
C ASP A 144 -23.73 -1.87 -4.13
N MET A 145 -22.64 -2.62 -4.28
CA MET A 145 -21.63 -2.33 -5.31
C MET A 145 -22.19 -2.47 -6.73
N LYS A 146 -23.15 -3.39 -6.91
CA LYS A 146 -23.80 -3.57 -8.20
C LYS A 146 -24.72 -2.40 -8.51
N LYS A 147 -25.51 -1.93 -7.55
CA LYS A 147 -26.33 -0.73 -7.73
C LYS A 147 -25.46 0.50 -8.03
N LEU A 148 -24.35 0.68 -7.31
CA LEU A 148 -23.44 1.80 -7.56
C LEU A 148 -22.90 1.78 -8.99
N ALA A 149 -22.47 0.62 -9.49
CA ALA A 149 -22.04 0.49 -10.87
C ALA A 149 -23.17 0.86 -11.87
N GLU A 150 -24.39 0.38 -11.64
CA GLU A 150 -25.57 0.72 -12.46
C GLU A 150 -25.86 2.24 -12.45
N GLU A 151 -25.70 2.91 -11.32
CA GLU A 151 -25.90 4.36 -11.16
C GLU A 151 -24.78 5.18 -11.84
N GLU A 152 -23.54 4.73 -11.75
CA GLU A 152 -22.38 5.34 -12.43
C GLU A 152 -22.34 5.04 -13.94
N GLY A 153 -23.25 4.17 -14.42
CA GLY A 153 -23.32 3.78 -15.82
C GLY A 153 -22.17 2.87 -16.27
N VAL A 154 -21.51 2.21 -15.32
CA VAL A 154 -20.47 1.20 -15.56
C VAL A 154 -21.01 -0.21 -15.31
N GLU A 155 -20.48 -1.20 -16.01
CA GLU A 155 -20.87 -2.59 -15.78
C GLU A 155 -20.25 -3.07 -14.46
N TRP A 156 -21.06 -3.66 -13.56
CA TRP A 156 -20.52 -4.26 -12.35
C TRP A 156 -19.63 -5.45 -12.71
N ASN A 157 -18.34 -5.37 -12.38
CA ASN A 157 -17.40 -6.47 -12.57
C ASN A 157 -17.05 -7.14 -11.24
N PRO A 158 -17.66 -8.31 -10.93
CA PRO A 158 -17.32 -9.05 -9.73
C PRO A 158 -15.88 -9.61 -9.77
N GLU A 159 -15.27 -9.75 -10.95
CA GLU A 159 -13.87 -10.20 -11.05
C GLU A 159 -12.89 -9.17 -10.49
N ALA A 160 -13.26 -7.89 -10.42
CA ALA A 160 -12.47 -6.86 -9.75
C ALA A 160 -12.28 -7.16 -8.25
N MET A 161 -13.16 -7.99 -7.67
CA MET A 161 -13.10 -8.44 -6.27
C MET A 161 -12.54 -9.87 -6.16
N ASP A 162 -12.04 -10.47 -7.24
CA ASP A 162 -11.39 -11.78 -7.20
C ASP A 162 -10.03 -11.65 -6.50
N VAL A 163 -9.99 -12.12 -5.26
CA VAL A 163 -8.81 -12.06 -4.40
C VAL A 163 -7.63 -12.82 -5.01
N ALA A 164 -7.87 -13.97 -5.65
CA ALA A 164 -6.81 -14.77 -6.25
C ALA A 164 -6.20 -14.08 -7.47
N LYS A 165 -7.03 -13.49 -8.35
CA LYS A 165 -6.56 -12.68 -9.47
C LYS A 165 -5.82 -11.42 -8.99
N SER A 166 -6.34 -10.75 -7.96
CA SER A 166 -5.69 -9.57 -7.36
C SER A 166 -4.32 -9.90 -6.76
N GLN A 167 -4.21 -11.04 -6.06
CA GLN A 167 -2.96 -11.56 -5.51
C GLN A 167 -1.97 -11.92 -6.61
N ALA A 168 -2.42 -12.60 -7.67
CA ALA A 168 -1.60 -12.94 -8.82
C ALA A 168 -1.07 -11.70 -9.54
N LEU A 169 -1.93 -10.72 -9.82
CA LEU A 169 -1.55 -9.44 -10.43
C LEU A 169 -0.49 -8.73 -9.57
N THR A 170 -0.74 -8.61 -8.26
CA THR A 170 0.18 -7.93 -7.34
C THR A 170 1.54 -8.62 -7.29
N ASN A 171 1.56 -9.96 -7.26
CA ASN A 171 2.81 -10.74 -7.26
C ASN A 171 3.57 -10.56 -8.58
N GLU A 172 2.90 -10.67 -9.73
CA GLU A 172 3.54 -10.48 -11.04
C GLU A 172 4.10 -9.06 -11.22
N ILE A 173 3.34 -8.02 -10.84
CA ILE A 173 3.81 -6.64 -10.89
C ILE A 173 5.01 -6.45 -9.95
N SER A 174 4.91 -6.94 -8.72
CA SER A 174 6.00 -6.80 -7.74
C SER A 174 7.26 -7.51 -8.21
N GLU A 175 7.14 -8.71 -8.76
CA GLU A 175 8.25 -9.46 -9.34
C GLU A 175 8.88 -8.69 -10.51
N ALA A 176 8.06 -8.21 -11.44
CA ALA A 176 8.52 -7.47 -12.61
C ALA A 176 9.21 -6.16 -12.25
N VAL A 177 8.70 -5.41 -11.27
CA VAL A 177 9.31 -4.16 -10.82
C VAL A 177 10.62 -4.45 -10.08
N LEU A 178 10.61 -5.34 -9.09
CA LEU A 178 11.79 -5.64 -8.27
C LEU A 178 12.92 -6.27 -9.08
N ALA A 179 12.60 -7.03 -10.13
CA ALA A 179 13.60 -7.66 -10.99
C ALA A 179 14.51 -6.64 -11.70
N GLU A 180 14.00 -5.44 -12.02
CA GLU A 180 14.74 -4.41 -12.76
C GLU A 180 15.74 -3.64 -11.92
N TYR A 181 15.55 -3.61 -10.59
CA TYR A 181 16.48 -2.96 -9.68
C TYR A 181 17.60 -3.93 -9.29
N ASP A 182 18.85 -3.50 -9.42
CA ASP A 182 19.98 -4.32 -9.06
C ASP A 182 20.14 -4.44 -7.53
N GLN A 183 20.72 -5.56 -7.13
CA GLN A 183 20.90 -5.92 -5.73
C GLN A 183 21.83 -4.95 -5.00
N GLU A 184 23.00 -4.66 -5.59
CA GLU A 184 24.09 -3.95 -4.90
C GLU A 184 23.75 -2.49 -4.62
N THR A 185 22.99 -1.85 -5.51
CA THR A 185 22.67 -0.43 -5.42
C THR A 185 21.44 -0.16 -4.57
N TYR A 186 20.39 -0.97 -4.71
CA TYR A 186 19.07 -0.64 -4.15
C TYR A 186 18.69 -1.45 -2.91
N PHE A 187 19.30 -2.61 -2.68
CA PHE A 187 18.89 -3.52 -1.61
C PHE A 187 20.01 -3.78 -0.62
N LYS A 188 19.69 -3.76 0.67
CA LYS A 188 20.64 -4.16 1.72
C LYS A 188 19.93 -4.81 2.90
N ASN A 189 20.66 -5.66 3.61
CA ASN A 189 20.22 -6.13 4.91
C ASN A 189 20.40 -5.04 5.97
N LEU A 190 19.43 -4.92 6.85
CA LEU A 190 19.52 -4.13 8.07
C LEU A 190 19.78 -5.04 9.27
N GLU A 191 20.33 -4.43 10.31
CA GLU A 191 20.38 -5.03 11.65
C GLU A 191 19.02 -4.87 12.34
N ALA A 192 18.74 -5.74 13.32
CA ALA A 192 17.42 -5.81 13.95
C ALA A 192 17.02 -4.52 14.70
N ASP A 193 17.99 -3.74 15.16
CA ASP A 193 17.79 -2.49 15.89
C ASP A 193 17.70 -1.25 14.99
N ALA A 194 17.86 -1.41 13.67
CA ALA A 194 17.76 -0.31 12.71
C ALA A 194 16.31 0.12 12.43
N VAL A 195 15.34 -0.73 12.77
CA VAL A 195 13.90 -0.51 12.58
C VAL A 195 13.20 -0.81 13.90
N THR A 196 12.23 0.03 14.29
CA THR A 196 11.42 -0.25 15.48
C THR A 196 10.30 -1.21 15.09
N LEU A 197 10.45 -2.48 15.44
CA LEU A 197 9.46 -3.52 15.15
C LEU A 197 8.40 -3.61 16.25
N PRO A 198 7.14 -3.95 15.92
CA PRO A 198 6.15 -4.37 16.90
C PRO A 198 6.62 -5.58 17.73
N GLU A 199 6.16 -5.70 18.98
CA GLU A 199 6.64 -6.74 19.91
C GLU A 199 6.37 -8.17 19.43
N ASP A 200 5.35 -8.37 18.60
CA ASP A 200 4.93 -9.65 18.04
C ASP A 200 5.62 -10.01 16.71
N VAL A 201 6.48 -9.14 16.19
CA VAL A 201 7.23 -9.38 14.94
C VAL A 201 8.59 -10.02 15.23
N ASP A 202 8.65 -11.34 15.07
CA ASP A 202 9.91 -12.11 15.09
C ASP A 202 10.52 -12.18 13.67
N ALA A 203 11.29 -11.14 13.33
CA ALA A 203 11.93 -11.02 12.02
C ALA A 203 13.23 -11.84 11.93
N LYS A 204 13.30 -12.76 10.96
CA LYS A 204 14.56 -13.48 10.65
C LYS A 204 15.51 -12.64 9.80
N GLN A 205 14.98 -11.69 9.04
CA GLN A 205 15.73 -10.83 8.13
C GLN A 205 14.97 -9.52 7.95
N ILE A 206 15.71 -8.41 7.93
CA ILE A 206 15.17 -7.08 7.60
C ILE A 206 15.91 -6.60 6.36
N VAL A 207 15.16 -6.24 5.32
CA VAL A 207 15.69 -5.76 4.05
C VAL A 207 15.23 -4.33 3.82
N GLN A 208 16.16 -3.44 3.45
CA GLN A 208 15.85 -2.11 2.98
C GLN A 208 15.99 -2.05 1.46
N PHE A 209 14.95 -1.53 0.80
CA PHE A 209 15.05 -0.91 -0.52
C PHE A 209 15.26 0.60 -0.33
N ALA A 210 16.23 1.20 -1.03
CA ALA A 210 16.57 2.63 -0.84
C ALA A 210 16.81 3.38 -2.16
N ILE A 211 16.16 4.52 -2.29
CA ILE A 211 16.44 5.55 -3.31
C ILE A 211 16.83 6.84 -2.59
N THR A 212 17.88 7.49 -3.10
CA THR A 212 18.42 8.76 -2.60
C THR A 212 18.76 9.67 -3.78
N ASN A 213 19.15 10.92 -3.52
CA ASN A 213 19.65 11.83 -4.56
C ASN A 213 20.82 11.26 -5.40
N ASP A 214 21.59 10.32 -4.87
CA ASP A 214 22.75 9.75 -5.56
C ASP A 214 22.33 8.79 -6.69
N ASN A 215 21.25 8.03 -6.50
CA ASN A 215 20.78 7.00 -7.43
C ASN A 215 19.40 7.29 -8.05
N VAL A 216 18.69 8.35 -7.64
CA VAL A 216 17.33 8.68 -8.12
C VAL A 216 17.20 8.74 -9.64
N LYS A 217 18.18 9.32 -10.34
CA LYS A 217 18.13 9.40 -11.81
C LYS A 217 18.13 8.02 -12.46
N GLU A 218 19.00 7.14 -11.96
CA GLU A 218 19.08 5.77 -12.43
C GLU A 218 17.80 5.02 -12.06
N ALA A 219 17.30 5.19 -10.83
CA ALA A 219 16.06 4.57 -10.38
C ALA A 219 14.85 4.94 -11.24
N ILE A 220 14.66 6.24 -11.55
CA ILE A 220 13.57 6.70 -12.42
C ILE A 220 13.77 6.16 -13.85
N THR A 221 15.01 6.13 -14.34
CA THR A 221 15.31 5.56 -15.66
C THR A 221 14.93 4.08 -15.73
N VAL A 222 15.27 3.30 -14.69
CA VAL A 222 14.89 1.88 -14.56
C VAL A 222 13.37 1.74 -14.50
N LEU A 223 12.69 2.57 -13.70
CA LEU A 223 11.23 2.56 -13.61
C LEU A 223 10.57 2.79 -14.97
N VAL A 224 10.94 3.88 -15.65
CA VAL A 224 10.27 4.31 -16.90
C VAL A 224 10.63 3.42 -18.09
N ASN A 225 11.90 3.04 -18.23
CA ASN A 225 12.34 2.30 -19.42
C ASN A 225 12.17 0.79 -19.29
N ASN A 226 12.18 0.24 -18.08
CA ASN A 226 12.23 -1.20 -17.88
C ASN A 226 11.01 -1.71 -17.13
N ALA A 227 10.70 -1.15 -15.95
CA ALA A 227 9.66 -1.69 -15.09
C ALA A 227 8.24 -1.37 -15.61
N LEU A 228 7.92 -0.11 -15.90
CA LEU A 228 6.60 0.31 -16.38
C LEU A 228 6.17 -0.40 -17.68
N PRO A 229 7.03 -0.58 -18.70
CA PRO A 229 6.66 -1.36 -19.88
C PRO A 229 6.28 -2.81 -19.54
N LYS A 230 7.00 -3.46 -18.62
CA LYS A 230 6.66 -4.82 -18.16
C LYS A 230 5.35 -4.85 -17.38
N VAL A 231 5.10 -3.84 -16.55
CA VAL A 231 3.81 -3.69 -15.83
C VAL A 231 2.66 -3.54 -16.82
N LEU A 232 2.81 -2.71 -17.86
CA LEU A 232 1.79 -2.60 -18.91
C LEU A 232 1.63 -3.89 -19.71
N ASP A 233 2.70 -4.64 -19.95
CA ASP A 233 2.61 -5.96 -20.59
C ASP A 233 1.85 -6.97 -19.70
N ILE A 234 2.07 -6.97 -18.39
CA ILE A 234 1.29 -7.77 -17.43
C ILE A 234 -0.17 -7.36 -17.48
N ILE A 235 -0.48 -6.08 -17.24
CA ILE A 235 -1.84 -5.56 -17.21
C ILE A 235 -2.57 -5.80 -18.54
N SER A 236 -1.86 -5.87 -19.67
CA SER A 236 -2.44 -6.13 -20.99
C SER A 236 -2.95 -7.57 -21.21
N LYS A 237 -2.67 -8.50 -20.29
CA LYS A 237 -3.24 -9.85 -20.31
C LYS A 237 -4.76 -9.77 -20.16
N ASP A 238 -5.49 -10.59 -20.92
CA ASP A 238 -6.96 -10.55 -20.94
C ASP A 238 -7.58 -10.69 -19.55
N GLU A 239 -7.05 -11.57 -18.70
CA GLU A 239 -7.53 -11.78 -17.32
C GLU A 239 -7.41 -10.54 -16.42
N TYR A 240 -6.40 -9.69 -16.64
CA TYR A 240 -6.19 -8.48 -15.85
C TYR A 240 -6.86 -7.25 -16.48
N LYS A 241 -6.93 -7.18 -17.82
CA LYS A 241 -7.75 -6.17 -18.50
C LYS A 241 -9.22 -6.30 -18.12
N GLU A 242 -9.76 -7.52 -18.12
CA GLU A 242 -11.14 -7.77 -17.70
C GLU A 242 -11.34 -7.36 -16.24
N MET A 243 -10.47 -7.82 -15.33
CA MET A 243 -10.51 -7.47 -13.90
C MET A 243 -10.48 -5.95 -13.67
N LEU A 244 -9.60 -5.23 -14.36
CA LEU A 244 -9.39 -3.78 -14.21
C LEU A 244 -10.31 -2.94 -15.11
N GLN A 245 -11.18 -3.59 -15.91
CA GLN A 245 -12.04 -2.95 -16.90
C GLN A 245 -11.29 -2.05 -17.90
N LEU A 246 -10.08 -2.47 -18.30
CA LEU A 246 -9.25 -1.73 -19.25
C LEU A 246 -9.51 -2.21 -20.68
N THR A 247 -9.58 -1.25 -21.61
CA THR A 247 -9.68 -1.53 -23.04
C THR A 247 -8.30 -1.68 -23.68
N ASP A 248 -8.24 -2.29 -24.87
CA ASP A 248 -7.00 -2.33 -25.65
C ASP A 248 -6.53 -0.91 -26.05
N GLU A 249 -7.45 0.05 -26.16
CA GLU A 249 -7.16 1.45 -26.44
C GLU A 249 -6.44 2.10 -25.25
N ASP A 250 -6.94 1.91 -24.01
CA ASP A 250 -6.30 2.42 -22.79
C ASP A 250 -4.85 1.93 -22.65
N ILE A 251 -4.63 0.64 -22.93
CA ILE A 251 -3.30 0.04 -22.89
C ILE A 251 -2.41 0.61 -24.00
N ALA A 252 -2.96 0.80 -25.21
CA ALA A 252 -2.22 1.37 -26.32
C ALA A 252 -1.83 2.83 -26.05
N GLU A 253 -2.74 3.64 -25.52
CA GLU A 253 -2.48 5.03 -25.12
C GLU A 253 -1.43 5.11 -24.02
N ALA A 254 -1.50 4.23 -23.00
CA ALA A 254 -0.49 4.17 -21.96
C ALA A 254 0.90 3.80 -22.52
N LYS A 255 0.97 2.83 -23.44
CA LYS A 255 2.22 2.45 -24.11
C LYS A 255 2.75 3.56 -25.02
N GLU A 256 1.86 4.27 -25.72
CA GLU A 256 2.23 5.43 -26.53
C GLU A 256 2.77 6.55 -25.64
N ALA A 257 2.12 6.88 -24.53
CA ALA A 257 2.60 7.90 -23.59
C ALA A 257 3.99 7.57 -23.02
N LEU A 258 4.26 6.30 -22.70
CA LEU A 258 5.59 5.86 -22.26
C LEU A 258 6.65 5.97 -23.37
N THR A 259 6.30 5.67 -24.62
CA THR A 259 7.23 5.64 -25.77
C THR A 259 7.38 6.98 -26.49
N ALA A 260 6.41 7.88 -26.36
CA ALA A 260 6.42 9.23 -26.90
C ALA A 260 7.47 10.13 -26.21
N THR A 261 8.00 9.69 -25.07
CA THR A 261 9.16 10.32 -24.45
C THR A 261 10.42 9.95 -25.25
N ASP A 262 10.88 10.85 -26.11
CA ASP A 262 12.17 10.69 -26.80
C ASP A 262 13.26 10.45 -25.74
N GLN A 263 14.02 9.36 -25.82
CA GLN A 263 15.05 9.03 -24.82
C GLN A 263 16.06 10.17 -24.60
N SER A 264 16.31 10.98 -25.64
CA SER A 264 17.17 12.16 -25.53
C SER A 264 16.49 13.33 -24.81
N GLN A 265 15.18 13.47 -24.95
CA GLN A 265 14.36 14.43 -24.21
C GLN A 265 14.19 14.00 -22.75
N MET A 266 13.95 12.70 -22.50
CA MET A 266 13.87 12.14 -21.15
C MET A 266 15.15 12.37 -20.35
N ALA A 267 16.33 12.17 -20.98
CA ALA A 267 17.60 12.43 -20.30
C ALA A 267 17.77 13.91 -19.93
N ALA A 268 17.28 14.83 -20.77
CA ALA A 268 17.27 16.26 -20.48
C ALA A 268 16.27 16.61 -19.37
N ASP A 269 15.05 16.06 -19.44
CA ASP A 269 13.99 16.26 -18.44
C ASP A 269 14.41 15.72 -17.07
N LEU A 270 15.08 14.57 -17.01
CA LEU A 270 15.66 14.01 -15.77
C LEU A 270 16.84 14.83 -15.23
N GLU A 271 17.60 15.50 -16.10
CA GLU A 271 18.63 16.45 -15.67
C GLU A 271 17.98 17.69 -15.07
N GLU A 272 16.92 18.19 -15.70
CA GLU A 272 16.16 19.34 -15.23
C GLU A 272 15.43 19.03 -13.91
N LEU A 273 14.90 17.81 -13.76
CA LEU A 273 14.18 17.35 -12.58
C LEU A 273 14.97 17.56 -11.29
N LYS A 274 16.30 17.49 -11.30
CA LYS A 274 17.12 17.78 -10.11
C LYS A 274 17.00 19.21 -9.60
N ASN A 275 16.64 20.15 -10.48
CA ASN A 275 16.36 21.52 -10.08
C ASN A 275 15.01 21.65 -9.39
N TYR A 276 14.08 20.72 -9.68
CA TYR A 276 12.73 20.75 -9.14
C TYR A 276 12.48 19.79 -7.99
N LEU A 277 13.19 18.66 -7.92
CA LEU A 277 12.94 17.59 -6.98
C LEU A 277 14.25 17.18 -6.30
N THR A 278 14.21 17.18 -4.97
CA THR A 278 15.25 16.58 -4.12
C THR A 278 14.61 15.42 -3.37
N ILE A 279 15.18 14.22 -3.49
CA ILE A 279 14.78 13.05 -2.71
C ILE A 279 15.83 12.85 -1.62
N ASN A 280 15.55 13.35 -0.43
CA ASN A 280 16.42 13.19 0.73
C ASN A 280 16.44 11.72 1.17
N THR A 281 15.27 11.06 1.18
CA THR A 281 15.14 9.65 1.53
C THR A 281 13.90 9.05 0.88
N PHE A 282 14.05 7.88 0.29
CA PHE A 282 12.94 6.98 -0.02
C PHE A 282 13.38 5.58 0.38
N ASN A 283 12.97 5.13 1.55
CA ASN A 283 13.31 3.81 2.07
C ASN A 283 12.05 2.99 2.26
N ILE A 284 12.12 1.71 1.89
CA ILE A 284 11.13 0.70 2.27
C ILE A 284 11.88 -0.38 3.04
N ASN A 285 11.63 -0.47 4.33
CA ASN A 285 12.17 -1.49 5.21
C ASN A 285 11.12 -2.61 5.33
N THR A 286 11.48 -3.84 4.98
CA THR A 286 10.62 -5.01 5.08
C THR A 286 11.22 -5.99 6.08
N ALA A 287 10.50 -6.26 7.16
CA ALA A 287 10.84 -7.27 8.14
C ALA A 287 10.14 -8.59 7.78
N ILE A 288 10.94 -9.60 7.47
CA ILE A 288 10.49 -10.90 6.99
C ILE A 288 10.54 -11.89 8.16
N ASN A 289 9.40 -12.51 8.46
CA ASN A 289 9.29 -13.48 9.56
C ASN A 289 9.82 -14.87 9.15
N LYS A 290 9.84 -15.80 10.10
CA LYS A 290 10.32 -17.18 9.87
C LYS A 290 9.61 -17.89 8.71
N ASP A 291 8.33 -17.59 8.49
CA ASP A 291 7.47 -18.18 7.46
C ASP A 291 7.63 -17.51 6.08
N ASN A 292 8.66 -16.67 5.92
CA ASN A 292 8.93 -15.87 4.73
C ASN A 292 7.83 -14.85 4.43
N ILE A 293 7.03 -14.41 5.41
CA ILE A 293 6.00 -13.40 5.18
C ILE A 293 6.56 -12.01 5.57
N PRO A 294 6.29 -10.94 4.80
CA PRO A 294 6.67 -9.58 5.16
C PRO A 294 5.76 -9.07 6.29
N ALA A 295 6.00 -9.55 7.51
CA ALA A 295 5.14 -9.30 8.67
C ALA A 295 5.09 -7.82 9.06
N TYR A 296 6.13 -7.05 8.75
CA TYR A 296 6.13 -5.60 8.97
C TYR A 296 6.85 -4.87 7.84
N GLN A 297 6.31 -3.73 7.44
CA GLN A 297 6.89 -2.83 6.46
C GLN A 297 6.88 -1.40 6.99
N GLU A 298 7.96 -0.66 6.73
CA GLU A 298 8.10 0.76 7.06
C GLU A 298 8.60 1.51 5.82
N ALA A 299 7.78 2.44 5.32
CA ALA A 299 8.12 3.37 4.26
C ALA A 299 8.51 4.72 4.88
N ILE A 300 9.70 5.22 4.57
CA ILE A 300 10.19 6.53 4.99
C ILE A 300 10.43 7.35 3.73
N VAL A 301 9.64 8.40 3.55
CA VAL A 301 9.70 9.30 2.40
C VAL A 301 10.03 10.70 2.87
N ASP A 302 11.03 11.33 2.28
CA ASP A 302 11.40 12.72 2.49
C ASP A 302 11.79 13.32 1.14
N ILE A 303 10.91 14.19 0.63
CA ILE A 303 11.06 14.87 -0.65
C ILE A 303 10.90 16.39 -0.49
N VAL A 304 11.62 17.12 -1.33
CA VAL A 304 11.48 18.56 -1.48
C VAL A 304 11.22 18.88 -2.93
N ILE A 305 10.12 19.57 -3.20
CA ILE A 305 9.77 20.12 -4.50
C ILE A 305 10.11 21.61 -4.47
N ASN A 306 10.97 22.05 -5.38
CA ASN A 306 11.37 23.44 -5.55
C ASN A 306 10.94 23.89 -6.94
N ASP A 307 10.18 24.97 -7.06
CA ASP A 307 9.94 25.58 -8.36
C ASP A 307 10.92 26.76 -8.51
N PRO A 308 11.95 26.67 -9.37
CA PRO A 308 12.93 27.73 -9.58
C PRO A 308 12.33 29.00 -10.20
N ASP A 309 11.21 28.89 -10.93
CA ASP A 309 10.57 30.01 -11.60
C ASP A 309 9.71 30.81 -10.61
N THR A 310 8.91 30.12 -9.79
CA THR A 310 8.01 30.75 -8.80
C THR A 310 8.67 30.95 -7.44
N LYS A 311 9.82 30.29 -7.20
CA LYS A 311 10.50 30.16 -5.90
C LYS A 311 9.65 29.47 -4.83
N GLU A 312 8.67 28.70 -5.25
CA GLU A 312 7.85 27.91 -4.35
C GLU A 312 8.64 26.70 -3.85
N VAL A 313 8.44 26.36 -2.59
CA VAL A 313 9.07 25.19 -1.98
C VAL A 313 8.04 24.40 -1.20
N ILE A 314 7.96 23.11 -1.48
CA ILE A 314 7.13 22.14 -0.79
C ILE A 314 8.05 21.11 -0.15
N ASN A 315 7.98 20.97 1.18
CA ASN A 315 8.64 19.88 1.88
C ASN A 315 7.58 18.88 2.34
N LEU A 316 7.80 17.61 2.05
CA LEU A 316 6.94 16.50 2.45
C LEU A 316 7.81 15.39 3.02
N ALA A 317 7.61 15.08 4.30
CA ALA A 317 8.14 13.89 4.94
C ALA A 317 7.00 13.06 5.53
N LEU A 318 6.99 11.76 5.21
CA LEU A 318 5.97 10.81 5.59
C LEU A 318 6.63 9.53 6.11
N THR A 319 6.07 8.97 7.18
CA THR A 319 6.36 7.60 7.62
C THR A 319 5.10 6.77 7.51
N GLY A 320 5.14 5.73 6.68
CA GLY A 320 4.10 4.71 6.58
C GLY A 320 4.56 3.43 7.24
N THR A 321 3.70 2.75 7.98
CA THR A 321 3.95 1.41 8.51
C THR A 321 2.79 0.50 8.18
N ASN A 322 3.08 -0.76 7.87
CA ASN A 322 2.08 -1.82 7.74
C ASN A 322 2.56 -3.02 8.58
N HIS A 323 1.67 -3.59 9.37
CA HIS A 323 1.92 -4.73 10.22
C HIS A 323 0.83 -5.79 9.99
N TYR A 324 1.25 -7.03 9.71
CA TYR A 324 0.38 -8.19 9.61
C TYR A 324 0.55 -9.12 10.81
N SER A 325 -0.57 -9.51 11.42
CA SER A 325 -0.62 -10.47 12.53
C SER A 325 -1.75 -11.49 12.30
N LYS A 326 -1.82 -12.53 13.15
CA LYS A 326 -2.79 -13.63 13.07
C LYS A 326 -2.98 -14.22 11.66
N ILE A 327 -1.87 -14.36 10.93
CA ILE A 327 -1.87 -14.74 9.52
C ILE A 327 -2.31 -16.19 9.35
N ASN A 328 -3.29 -16.42 8.46
CA ASN A 328 -3.90 -17.72 8.20
C ASN A 328 -4.56 -18.36 9.43
N GLU A 329 -4.88 -17.57 10.46
CA GLU A 329 -5.67 -17.99 11.61
C GLU A 329 -7.17 -17.74 11.38
N THR A 330 -8.03 -18.28 12.25
CA THR A 330 -9.46 -17.98 12.21
C THR A 330 -9.68 -16.51 12.58
N PRO A 331 -10.28 -15.69 11.70
CA PRO A 331 -10.47 -14.27 11.95
C PRO A 331 -11.42 -14.00 13.10
N GLU A 332 -11.13 -12.97 13.89
CA GLU A 332 -12.03 -12.44 14.91
C GLU A 332 -12.66 -11.15 14.39
N PHE A 333 -13.88 -11.28 13.86
CA PHE A 333 -14.69 -10.17 13.37
C PHE A 333 -15.40 -9.48 14.54
N VAL A 334 -14.97 -8.26 14.87
CA VAL A 334 -15.46 -7.49 16.03
C VAL A 334 -16.74 -6.74 15.70
N ILE A 335 -16.86 -6.24 14.46
CA ILE A 335 -18.03 -5.48 13.99
C ILE A 335 -19.14 -6.45 13.54
N GLY A 336 -18.78 -7.50 12.82
CA GLY A 336 -19.71 -8.36 12.08
C GLY A 336 -20.34 -7.65 10.88
N ILE A 337 -21.20 -8.35 10.13
CA ILE A 337 -22.00 -7.75 9.06
C ILE A 337 -23.19 -6.99 9.70
N PRO A 338 -23.29 -5.65 9.55
CA PRO A 338 -24.39 -4.87 10.12
C PRO A 338 -25.74 -5.29 9.55
N ALA A 339 -26.81 -5.20 10.35
CA ALA A 339 -28.17 -5.53 9.90
C ALA A 339 -29.26 -4.82 10.73
N GLY A 340 -30.49 -4.79 10.22
CA GLY A 340 -31.66 -4.28 10.96
C GLY A 340 -31.64 -2.77 11.13
N ASP A 341 -32.06 -2.29 12.31
CA ASP A 341 -32.25 -0.85 12.59
C ASP A 341 -30.95 -0.02 12.56
N ASP A 342 -29.79 -0.70 12.63
CA ASP A 342 -28.46 -0.10 12.58
C ASP A 342 -27.99 0.20 11.15
N VAL A 343 -28.74 -0.22 10.13
CA VAL A 343 -28.40 -0.02 8.71
C VAL A 343 -29.41 0.90 8.04
N VAL A 344 -28.92 1.79 7.19
CA VAL A 344 -29.71 2.62 6.26
C VAL A 344 -29.21 2.37 4.85
N THR A 345 -30.13 2.29 3.89
CA THR A 345 -29.77 2.22 2.47
C THR A 345 -29.28 3.58 1.96
N MET A 346 -28.59 3.60 0.82
CA MET A 346 -28.21 4.87 0.16
C MET A 346 -29.45 5.74 -0.15
N GLU A 347 -30.53 5.15 -0.62
CA GLU A 347 -31.79 5.85 -0.93
C GLU A 347 -32.37 6.54 0.33
N GLU A 348 -32.42 5.83 1.47
CA GLU A 348 -32.88 6.40 2.74
C GLU A 348 -31.92 7.46 3.28
N PHE A 349 -30.61 7.26 3.11
CA PHE A 349 -29.59 8.22 3.51
C PHE A 349 -29.76 9.56 2.76
N GLU A 350 -29.93 9.50 1.44
CA GLU A 350 -30.18 10.68 0.60
C GLU A 350 -31.49 11.38 0.95
N GLU A 351 -32.57 10.62 1.20
CA GLU A 351 -33.86 11.17 1.61
C GLU A 351 -33.74 11.94 2.93
N ILE A 352 -33.14 11.33 3.96
CA ILE A 352 -32.95 11.95 5.28
C ILE A 352 -32.06 13.19 5.19
N LEU A 353 -30.98 13.14 4.38
CA LEU A 353 -30.14 14.31 4.16
C LEU A 353 -30.93 15.42 3.48
N ASN A 354 -31.65 15.14 2.39
CA ASN A 354 -32.44 16.14 1.67
C ASN A 354 -33.51 16.78 2.58
N GLU A 355 -34.25 16.00 3.35
CA GLU A 355 -35.23 16.53 4.32
C GLU A 355 -34.59 17.46 5.36
N SER A 356 -33.38 17.12 5.82
CA SER A 356 -32.63 17.94 6.76
C SER A 356 -32.12 19.25 6.14
N TYR A 357 -31.75 19.26 4.85
CA TYR A 357 -31.31 20.46 4.13
C TYR A 357 -32.46 21.40 3.77
N TYR A 358 -33.66 20.88 3.48
CA TYR A 358 -34.84 21.69 3.14
C TYR A 358 -35.68 22.15 4.34
N SER A 359 -35.30 21.75 5.57
CA SER A 359 -35.97 22.16 6.81
C SER A 359 -35.34 23.38 7.50
N TYR A 360 -34.33 24.02 6.88
CA TYR A 360 -33.71 25.28 7.32
C TYR A 360 -34.14 26.50 6.49
#